data_AF-A0A1V3SWC6-F1
#
_entry.id   AF-A0A1V3SWC6-F1
#
_cell.length_a   1.000
_cell.length_b   1.000
_cell.length_c   1.000
_cell.angle_alpha   90.00
_cell.angle_beta   90.00
_cell.angle_gamma   90.00
#
_symmetry.space_group_name_H-M   'P 1'
#
loop_
_entity.id
_entity.type
_entity.pdbx_description
1 polymer ?
#
loop_
_entity_poly.entity_id
_entity_poly.type
_entity_poly.pdbx_seq_one_letter_code
_entity_poly.pdbx_strand_id
1 'polypeptide(L)'
;MLKKDIHRGGHMPNITFDLDEDLLREVRVIAARYDTSLNALVRDYFLHLAQSGLASEGNLNGNLQMLFRYSVGHMTRKEAREALGVNDVRLTQLMRMAGFPPPRSPKAEEDAQVEKAVEFFGDFLPDQKGKPDEEESGRR
;
A
#
# COMPACT_ATOMS: atom_id res chain seq x y z
N MET A 1 -17.85 -33.91 33.12
CA MET A 1 -18.66 -32.70 32.87
C MET A 1 -17.84 -31.73 32.01
N LEU A 2 -18.36 -31.49 30.80
CA LEU A 2 -18.05 -30.51 29.75
C LEU A 2 -16.61 -29.96 29.60
N LYS A 3 -15.93 -30.45 28.55
CA LYS A 3 -14.99 -29.63 27.78
C LYS A 3 -15.80 -28.54 27.07
N LYS A 4 -15.53 -27.28 27.34
CA LYS A 4 -16.05 -26.16 26.54
C LYS A 4 -15.29 -26.16 25.22
N ASP A 5 -15.92 -26.67 24.17
CA ASP A 5 -15.52 -26.42 22.80
C ASP A 5 -15.73 -24.94 22.52
N ILE A 6 -14.65 -24.15 22.66
CA ILE A 6 -14.62 -22.75 22.26
C ILE A 6 -14.62 -22.72 20.73
N HIS A 7 -15.80 -22.84 20.13
CA HIS A 7 -16.03 -22.43 18.75
C HIS A 7 -15.97 -20.89 18.70
N ARG A 8 -14.76 -20.32 18.67
CA ARG A 8 -14.59 -18.99 18.09
C ARG A 8 -14.73 -19.15 16.58
N GLY A 9 -15.99 -19.18 16.12
CA GLY A 9 -16.30 -18.92 14.72
C GLY A 9 -15.88 -17.49 14.41
N GLY A 10 -14.62 -17.29 14.04
CA GLY A 10 -14.12 -16.03 13.54
C GLY A 10 -14.79 -15.76 12.21
N HIS A 11 -15.73 -14.82 12.18
CA HIS A 11 -16.28 -14.29 10.94
C HIS A 11 -15.11 -13.70 10.15
N MET A 12 -14.64 -14.41 9.12
CA MET A 12 -13.63 -13.87 8.21
C MET A 12 -14.31 -12.74 7.42
N PRO A 13 -13.84 -11.48 7.55
CA PRO A 13 -14.40 -10.39 6.78
C PRO A 13 -14.22 -10.69 5.29
N ASN A 14 -15.30 -10.56 4.53
CA ASN A 14 -15.24 -10.68 3.08
C ASN A 14 -14.70 -9.37 2.52
N ILE A 15 -13.65 -9.49 1.69
CA ILE A 15 -13.04 -8.38 0.98
C ILE A 15 -13.24 -8.64 -0.50
N THR A 16 -13.75 -7.65 -1.22
CA THR A 16 -13.90 -7.68 -2.67
C THR A 16 -12.77 -6.86 -3.30
N PHE A 17 -12.11 -7.45 -4.29
CA PHE A 17 -11.09 -6.78 -5.10
C PHE A 17 -11.60 -6.66 -6.53
N ASP A 18 -11.31 -5.54 -7.17
CA ASP A 18 -11.41 -5.41 -8.62
C ASP A 18 -10.03 -5.77 -9.21
N LEU A 19 -9.95 -6.87 -9.94
CA LEU A 19 -8.72 -7.44 -10.48
C LEU A 19 -8.95 -7.80 -11.95
N ASP A 20 -7.91 -7.59 -12.76
CA ASP A 20 -7.89 -8.01 -14.16
C ASP A 20 -8.09 -9.54 -14.29
N GLU A 21 -8.87 -9.96 -15.29
CA GLU A 21 -9.23 -11.37 -15.47
C GLU A 21 -8.03 -12.25 -15.86
N ASP A 22 -7.09 -11.72 -16.63
CA ASP A 22 -5.88 -12.44 -17.02
C ASP A 22 -4.97 -12.63 -15.80
N LEU A 23 -4.83 -11.61 -14.95
CA LEU A 23 -4.12 -11.72 -13.67
C LEU A 23 -4.77 -12.78 -12.77
N LEU A 24 -6.09 -12.77 -12.62
CA LEU A 24 -6.80 -13.74 -11.79
C LEU A 24 -6.59 -15.17 -12.31
N ARG A 25 -6.57 -15.35 -13.64
CA ARG A 25 -6.29 -16.63 -14.28
C ARG A 25 -4.88 -17.12 -13.97
N GLU A 26 -3.87 -16.28 -14.13
CA GLU A 26 -2.47 -16.63 -13.84
C GLU A 26 -2.28 -17.03 -12.37
N VAL A 27 -2.83 -16.25 -11.44
CA VAL A 27 -2.72 -16.56 -10.01
C VAL A 27 -3.44 -17.85 -9.65
N ARG A 28 -4.58 -18.18 -10.30
CA ARG A 28 -5.25 -19.47 -10.12
C ARG A 28 -4.41 -20.65 -10.63
N VAL A 29 -3.70 -20.50 -11.74
CA VAL A 29 -2.77 -21.53 -12.23
C VAL A 29 -1.64 -21.77 -11.23
N ILE A 30 -1.11 -20.70 -10.63
CA ILE A 30 -0.10 -20.79 -9.57
C ILE A 30 -0.69 -21.51 -8.36
N ALA A 31 -1.88 -21.11 -7.89
CA ALA A 31 -2.53 -21.72 -6.74
C ALA A 31 -2.72 -23.24 -6.94
N ALA A 32 -3.19 -23.66 -8.11
CA ALA A 32 -3.34 -25.07 -8.46
C ALA A 32 -1.99 -25.83 -8.51
N ARG A 33 -0.94 -25.20 -9.06
CA ARG A 33 0.40 -25.79 -9.12
C ARG A 33 0.98 -26.10 -7.73
N TYR A 34 0.68 -25.26 -6.75
CA TYR A 34 1.17 -25.38 -5.38
C TYR A 34 0.14 -25.98 -4.41
N ASP A 35 -0.93 -26.59 -4.92
CA ASP A 35 -2.02 -27.20 -4.13
C ASP A 35 -2.57 -26.26 -3.03
N THR A 36 -2.80 -25.00 -3.41
CA THR A 36 -3.28 -23.95 -2.51
C THR A 36 -4.46 -23.20 -3.12
N SER A 37 -5.02 -22.24 -2.37
CA SER A 37 -6.14 -21.41 -2.81
C SER A 37 -5.73 -19.95 -2.99
N LEU A 38 -6.46 -19.22 -3.83
CA LEU A 38 -6.28 -17.78 -3.99
C LEU A 38 -6.38 -17.04 -2.63
N ASN A 39 -7.37 -17.39 -1.80
CA ASN A 39 -7.51 -16.81 -0.47
C ASN A 39 -6.32 -17.13 0.44
N ALA A 40 -5.75 -18.33 0.34
CA ALA A 40 -4.54 -18.68 1.09
C ALA A 40 -3.35 -17.85 0.61
N LEU A 41 -3.14 -17.70 -0.69
CA LEU A 41 -2.08 -16.84 -1.24
C LEU A 41 -2.23 -15.38 -0.78
N VAL A 42 -3.43 -14.81 -0.86
CA VAL A 42 -3.71 -13.44 -0.42
C VAL A 42 -3.49 -13.28 1.08
N ARG A 43 -3.99 -14.23 1.89
CA ARG A 43 -3.77 -14.23 3.34
C ARG A 43 -2.30 -14.35 3.68
N ASP A 44 -1.58 -15.25 3.05
CA ASP A 44 -0.16 -15.51 3.33
C ASP A 44 0.68 -14.31 2.89
N TYR A 45 0.30 -13.63 1.80
CA TYR A 45 0.89 -12.35 1.40
C TYR A 45 0.59 -11.24 2.42
N PHE A 46 -0.64 -11.10 2.92
CA PHE A 46 -0.94 -10.12 3.97
C PHE A 46 -0.28 -10.46 5.30
N LEU A 47 -0.16 -11.74 5.66
CA LEU A 47 0.60 -12.19 6.82
C LEU A 47 2.06 -11.86 6.64
N HIS A 48 2.63 -12.14 5.47
CA HIS A 48 3.98 -11.73 5.12
C HIS A 48 4.10 -10.21 5.24
N LEU A 49 3.21 -9.41 4.66
CA LEU A 49 3.23 -7.94 4.76
C LEU A 49 3.08 -7.44 6.20
N ALA A 50 2.26 -8.08 7.04
CA ALA A 50 2.11 -7.72 8.44
C ALA A 50 3.36 -8.08 9.26
N GLN A 51 3.92 -9.27 9.02
CA GLN A 51 5.16 -9.74 9.66
C GLN A 51 6.37 -8.92 9.19
N SER A 52 6.42 -8.57 7.91
CA SER A 52 7.51 -7.80 7.29
C SER A 52 7.35 -6.28 7.47
N GLY A 53 6.14 -5.81 7.80
CA GLY A 53 5.78 -4.40 7.81
C GLY A 53 5.63 -3.74 9.18
N LEU A 54 5.49 -4.49 10.28
CA LEU A 54 5.33 -3.88 11.63
C LEU A 54 6.05 -4.61 12.76
N ALA A 55 6.66 -5.78 12.54
CA ALA A 55 7.36 -6.51 13.60
C ALA A 55 8.75 -6.99 13.16
N SER A 56 9.76 -6.33 13.71
CA SER A 56 11.15 -6.77 13.85
C SER A 56 12.10 -6.58 12.65
N GLU A 57 13.12 -5.79 12.94
CA GLU A 57 14.31 -5.36 12.19
C GLU A 57 15.27 -6.50 11.80
N GLY A 58 14.79 -7.72 11.52
CA GLY A 58 15.65 -8.91 11.53
C GLY A 58 15.89 -9.66 10.22
N ASN A 59 14.94 -9.72 9.27
CA ASN A 59 14.99 -10.77 8.24
C ASN A 59 14.54 -10.38 6.81
N LEU A 60 14.38 -9.10 6.52
CA LEU A 60 14.41 -8.63 5.12
C LEU A 60 15.86 -8.29 4.77
N ASN A 61 16.31 -8.60 3.56
CA ASN A 61 17.44 -7.87 2.99
C ASN A 61 17.06 -6.39 3.11
N GLY A 62 17.81 -5.63 3.94
CA GLY A 62 17.43 -4.26 4.34
C GLY A 62 17.03 -3.38 3.16
N ASN A 63 17.57 -3.66 1.98
CA ASN A 63 17.21 -2.99 0.74
C ASN A 63 15.73 -3.08 0.36
N LEU A 64 15.07 -4.25 0.52
CA LEU A 64 13.66 -4.40 0.17
C LEU A 64 12.75 -3.63 1.13
N GLN A 65 13.13 -3.55 2.40
CA GLN A 65 12.42 -2.76 3.41
C GLN A 65 12.51 -1.26 3.09
N MET A 66 13.70 -0.77 2.69
CA MET A 66 13.88 0.63 2.32
C MET A 66 13.11 1.00 1.06
N LEU A 67 13.05 0.10 0.06
CA LEU A 67 12.23 0.29 -1.14
C LEU A 67 10.74 0.34 -0.81
N PHE A 68 10.25 -0.53 0.07
CA PHE A 68 8.86 -0.50 0.51
C PHE A 68 8.51 0.81 1.22
N ARG A 69 9.30 1.24 2.20
CA ARG A 69 9.11 2.51 2.93
C ARG A 69 9.11 3.71 2.00
N TYR A 70 9.97 3.70 0.98
CA TYR A 70 9.95 4.71 -0.07
C TYR A 70 8.67 4.66 -0.92
N SER A 71 8.20 3.46 -1.30
CA SER A 71 6.98 3.31 -2.12
C SER A 71 5.72 3.91 -1.46
N VAL A 72 5.60 3.76 -0.14
CA VAL A 72 4.44 4.20 0.64
C VAL A 72 4.58 5.63 1.19
N GLY A 73 5.63 6.36 0.83
CA GLY A 73 5.86 7.75 1.27
C GLY A 73 6.32 7.90 2.72
N HIS A 74 6.85 6.84 3.34
CA HIS A 74 7.50 6.93 4.66
C HIS A 74 8.96 7.37 4.59
N MET A 75 9.50 7.55 3.39
CA MET A 75 10.84 8.03 3.14
C MET A 75 10.85 8.93 1.93
N THR A 76 11.67 9.98 1.99
CA THR A 76 11.95 10.84 0.85
C THR A 76 12.83 10.10 -0.17
N ARG A 77 12.83 10.60 -1.40
CA ARG A 77 13.72 10.09 -2.46
C ARG A 77 15.20 10.19 -2.07
N LYS A 78 15.59 11.25 -1.37
CA LYS A 78 16.96 11.47 -0.93
C LYS A 78 17.38 10.42 0.10
N GLU A 79 16.56 10.19 1.11
CA GLU A 79 16.80 9.19 2.16
C GLU A 79 16.87 7.77 1.59
N ALA A 80 15.99 7.45 0.63
CA ALA A 80 15.99 6.15 -0.03
C ALA A 80 17.30 5.89 -0.79
N ARG A 81 17.81 6.90 -1.52
CA ARG A 81 19.10 6.80 -2.22
C ARG A 81 20.27 6.62 -1.26
N GLU A 82 20.31 7.41 -0.19
CA GLU A 82 21.39 7.37 0.80
C GLU A 82 21.42 6.03 1.53
N ALA A 83 20.26 5.52 1.97
CA ALA A 83 20.16 4.25 2.66
C ALA A 83 20.52 3.04 1.79
N LEU A 84 20.23 3.11 0.48
CA LEU A 84 20.53 2.03 -0.47
C LEU A 84 21.90 2.17 -1.14
N GLY A 85 22.57 3.31 -0.99
CA GLY A 85 23.84 3.61 -1.68
C GLY A 85 23.69 3.65 -3.20
N VAL A 86 22.53 4.05 -3.73
CA VAL A 86 22.23 4.03 -5.17
C VAL A 86 21.89 5.41 -5.71
N ASN A 87 22.12 5.60 -7.01
CA ASN A 87 21.62 6.76 -7.73
C ASN A 87 20.14 6.58 -8.11
N ASP A 88 19.55 7.66 -8.63
CA ASP A 88 18.13 7.72 -8.99
C ASP A 88 17.68 6.68 -10.01
N VAL A 89 18.48 6.50 -11.07
CA VAL A 89 18.19 5.52 -12.13
C VAL A 89 18.13 4.12 -11.54
N ARG A 90 19.09 3.80 -10.66
CA ARG A 90 19.16 2.51 -10.01
C ARG A 90 18.04 2.31 -8.98
N LEU A 91 17.66 3.36 -8.26
CA LEU A 91 16.50 3.34 -7.35
C LEU A 91 15.21 2.99 -8.11
N THR A 92 14.95 3.64 -9.25
CA THR A 92 13.78 3.33 -10.09
C THR A 92 13.79 1.89 -10.62
N GLN A 93 14.96 1.38 -11.02
CA GLN A 93 15.10 -0.02 -11.44
C GLN A 93 14.78 -1.00 -10.31
N LEU A 94 15.30 -0.74 -9.10
CA LEU A 94 15.06 -1.58 -7.93
C LEU A 94 13.58 -1.61 -7.55
N MET A 95 12.90 -0.46 -7.60
CA MET A 95 11.46 -0.36 -7.37
C MET A 95 10.66 -1.21 -8.37
N ARG A 96 11.02 -1.14 -9.66
CA ARG A 96 10.38 -1.94 -10.71
C ARG A 96 10.62 -3.44 -10.53
N MET A 97 11.86 -3.82 -10.22
CA MET A 97 12.22 -5.23 -10.01
C MET A 97 11.54 -5.83 -8.78
N ALA A 98 11.32 -5.01 -7.74
CA ALA A 98 10.59 -5.40 -6.54
C ALA A 98 9.05 -5.40 -6.71
N GLY A 99 8.54 -4.93 -7.85
CA GLY A 99 7.10 -4.86 -8.13
C GLY A 99 6.36 -3.79 -7.31
N PHE A 100 7.07 -2.81 -6.75
CA PHE A 100 6.43 -1.75 -5.98
C PHE A 100 5.83 -0.67 -6.89
N PRO A 101 4.70 -0.05 -6.47
CA PRO A 101 4.13 1.08 -7.19
C PRO A 101 5.09 2.28 -7.21
N PRO A 102 4.89 3.26 -8.12
CA PRO A 102 5.62 4.52 -8.08
C PRO A 102 5.58 5.14 -6.68
N PRO A 103 6.70 5.67 -6.18
CA PRO A 103 6.80 6.19 -4.83
C PRO A 103 5.90 7.40 -4.65
N ARG A 104 5.16 7.41 -3.54
CA ARG A 104 4.42 8.60 -3.10
C ARG A 104 5.36 9.57 -2.39
N SER A 105 5.10 10.87 -2.54
CA SER A 105 5.80 11.87 -1.74
C SER A 105 5.38 11.71 -0.27
N PRO A 106 6.30 11.85 0.69
CA PRO A 106 5.92 11.95 2.09
C PRO A 106 4.96 13.10 2.30
N LYS A 107 3.97 12.90 3.18
CA LYS A 107 2.89 13.87 3.41
C LYS A 107 3.40 15.28 3.72
N ALA A 108 4.48 15.41 4.49
CA ALA A 108 5.10 16.72 4.77
C ALA A 108 5.68 17.41 3.52
N GLU A 109 6.22 16.63 2.57
CA GLU A 109 6.68 17.17 1.28
C GLU A 109 5.50 17.48 0.35
N GLU A 110 4.41 16.73 0.42
CA GLU A 110 3.17 17.03 -0.31
C GLU A 110 2.55 18.34 0.19
N ASP A 111 2.38 18.48 1.50
CA ASP A 111 1.82 19.67 2.14
C ASP A 111 2.66 20.93 1.82
N ALA A 112 4.00 20.82 1.86
CA ALA A 112 4.90 21.92 1.51
C ALA A 112 4.87 22.26 0.00
N GLN A 113 4.62 21.29 -0.87
CA GLN A 113 4.45 21.54 -2.31
C GLN A 113 3.11 22.21 -2.59
N VAL A 114 2.05 21.81 -1.89
CA VAL A 114 0.73 22.45 -1.98
C VAL A 114 0.80 23.88 -1.46
N GLU A 115 1.46 24.12 -0.33
CA GLU A 115 1.64 25.48 0.22
C GLU A 115 2.37 26.40 -0.77
N LYS A 116 3.49 25.94 -1.35
CA LYS A 116 4.21 26.69 -2.39
C LYS A 116 3.39 26.89 -3.67
N ALA A 117 2.60 25.90 -4.06
CA ALA A 117 1.73 26.01 -5.23
C ALA A 117 0.61 27.02 -5.00
N VAL A 118 0.05 27.08 -3.79
CA VAL A 118 -0.94 28.09 -3.38
C VAL A 118 -0.30 29.47 -3.30
N GLU A 119 0.94 29.59 -2.82
CA GLU A 119 1.68 30.87 -2.82
C GLU A 119 1.95 31.38 -4.24
N PHE A 120 2.34 30.48 -5.16
CA PHE A 120 2.72 30.86 -6.53
C PHE A 120 1.55 31.00 -7.50
N PHE A 121 0.50 30.17 -7.35
CA PHE A 121 -0.67 30.15 -8.24
C PHE A 121 -1.96 30.62 -7.56
N GLY A 122 -1.93 31.04 -6.30
CA GLY A 122 -3.12 31.42 -5.53
C GLY A 122 -4.00 32.46 -6.23
N ASP A 123 -3.38 33.40 -6.94
CA ASP A 123 -4.09 34.42 -7.72
C ASP A 123 -4.73 33.89 -9.02
N PHE A 124 -4.35 32.69 -9.47
CA PHE A 124 -4.85 32.01 -10.67
C PHE A 124 -5.77 30.82 -10.36
N LEU A 125 -5.84 30.38 -9.10
CA LEU A 125 -6.70 29.29 -8.70
C LEU A 125 -8.12 29.81 -8.43
N PRO A 126 -9.16 29.28 -9.09
CA PRO A 126 -10.53 29.70 -8.81
C PRO A 126 -10.87 29.39 -7.35
N ASP A 127 -11.48 30.36 -6.66
CA ASP A 127 -11.91 30.28 -5.27
C ASP A 127 -12.75 29.00 -5.10
N GLN A 128 -12.24 27.99 -4.37
CA GLN A 128 -12.98 26.76 -4.00
C GLN A 128 -14.02 27.07 -2.91
N LYS A 129 -14.72 28.21 -3.01
CA LYS A 129 -15.88 28.52 -2.19
C LYS A 129 -17.11 27.90 -2.85
N GLY A 130 -17.49 26.73 -2.35
CA GLY A 130 -18.80 26.15 -2.62
C GLY A 130 -18.76 24.69 -3.07
N LYS A 131 -18.49 23.77 -2.14
CA LYS A 131 -19.29 22.55 -2.12
C LYS A 131 -20.30 22.73 -0.98
N PRO A 132 -21.59 22.92 -1.27
CA PRO A 132 -22.60 22.78 -0.23
C PRO A 132 -22.57 21.33 0.25
N ASP A 133 -22.64 21.17 1.57
CA ASP A 133 -22.88 19.89 2.23
C ASP A 133 -24.08 19.22 1.55
N GLU A 134 -23.85 18.11 0.83
CA GLU A 134 -24.93 17.33 0.23
C GLU A 134 -25.80 16.80 1.37
N GLU A 135 -26.98 17.43 1.46
CA GLU A 135 -28.04 17.13 2.39
C GLU A 135 -28.32 15.62 2.45
N GLU A 136 -28.34 15.17 3.69
CA GLU A 136 -28.97 13.98 4.20
C GLU A 136 -30.42 13.90 3.69
N SER A 137 -30.61 13.38 2.47
CA SER A 137 -31.90 12.92 1.95
C SER A 137 -32.26 11.59 2.61
N GLY A 138 -32.46 11.63 3.93
CA GLY A 138 -33.04 10.57 4.74
C GLY A 138 -34.56 10.68 4.69
N ARG A 139 -35.17 9.90 3.79
CA ARG A 139 -36.60 9.60 3.72
C ARG A 139 -37.21 9.37 5.12
N ARG A 140 -38.34 10.02 5.39
CA ARG A 140 -39.40 9.50 6.26
C ARG A 140 -40.74 9.69 5.55
#